data_AF-A0A290U4H1-F1
#
_entry.id   AF-A0A290U4H1-F1
#
_cell.length_a   1.000
_cell.length_b   1.000
_cell.length_c   1.000
_cell.angle_alpha   90.00
_cell.angle_beta   90.00
_cell.angle_gamma   90.00
#
_symmetry.space_group_name_H-M   'P 1'
#
loop_
_entity.id
_entity.type
_entity.pdbx_description
1 polymer ?
#
loop_
_entity_poly.entity_id
_entity_poly.type
_entity_poly.pdbx_seq_one_letter_code
_entity_poly.pdbx_strand_id
1 'polypeptide(L)'
;LKEIAPTMFVGLDNANFLSSFENNVLSVAKLYGLEKEASEKIADIKNEIEQAKSIVDEDKKALIVLTNSNKISAFGPQSRFGIIHDVLGINAVDENVKVGTHGKSINSEFILEKNPDYLFVVDRNIIVGNKERAQGILDNALVTKTNAATN
;
A
#
# COMPACT_ATOMS: atom_id res chain seq x y z
N LEU A 1 -7.32 -21.28 18.08
CA LEU A 1 -7.05 -21.79 16.72
C LEU A 1 -6.23 -23.08 16.76
N LYS A 2 -4.99 -23.05 17.27
CA LYS A 2 -4.11 -24.24 17.32
C LYS A 2 -4.65 -25.39 18.17
N GLU A 3 -5.46 -25.11 19.19
CA GLU A 3 -6.17 -26.13 20.00
C GLU A 3 -7.24 -26.90 19.21
N ILE A 4 -7.71 -26.36 18.08
CA ILE A 4 -8.77 -26.96 17.26
C ILE A 4 -8.14 -27.75 16.10
N ALA A 5 -7.14 -27.17 15.43
CA ALA A 5 -6.51 -27.77 14.25
C ALA A 5 -5.10 -27.21 14.00
N PRO A 6 -4.26 -27.91 13.20
CA PRO A 6 -3.05 -27.32 12.66
C PRO A 6 -3.33 -25.93 12.06
N THR A 7 -2.61 -24.92 12.53
CA THR A 7 -2.82 -23.53 12.13
C THR A 7 -1.55 -23.03 11.46
N MET A 8 -1.66 -22.64 10.18
CA MET A 8 -0.58 -22.03 9.42
C MET A 8 -0.73 -20.51 9.43
N PHE A 9 0.36 -19.78 9.69
CA PHE A 9 0.39 -18.33 9.62
C PHE A 9 0.97 -17.90 8.27
N VAL A 10 0.21 -17.10 7.52
CA VAL A 10 0.59 -16.57 6.19
C VAL A 10 0.62 -15.04 6.21
N GLY A 11 1.26 -14.49 7.25
CA GLY A 11 1.48 -13.05 7.34
C GLY A 11 2.43 -12.56 6.26
N LEU A 12 2.27 -11.30 5.86
CA LEU A 12 3.22 -10.61 5.01
C LEU A 12 4.25 -9.88 5.88
N ASP A 13 5.50 -9.91 5.44
CA ASP A 13 6.55 -9.06 5.97
C ASP A 13 6.63 -7.81 5.11
N ASN A 14 6.28 -6.66 5.67
CA ASN A 14 6.27 -5.39 4.93
C ASN A 14 7.67 -5.02 4.40
N ALA A 15 8.74 -5.40 5.11
CA ALA A 15 10.10 -5.12 4.65
C ALA A 15 10.55 -6.08 3.52
N ASN A 16 9.85 -7.21 3.35
CA ASN A 16 10.18 -8.26 2.39
C ASN A 16 8.91 -8.78 1.70
N PHE A 17 8.10 -7.86 1.12
CA PHE A 17 6.78 -8.19 0.60
C PHE A 17 6.78 -9.35 -0.40
N LEU A 18 7.60 -9.27 -1.47
CA LEU A 18 7.62 -10.31 -2.51
C LEU A 18 8.09 -11.66 -1.96
N SER A 19 9.16 -11.67 -1.16
CA SER A 19 9.68 -12.90 -0.55
C SER A 19 8.64 -13.57 0.36
N SER A 20 7.96 -12.80 1.21
CA SER A 20 6.92 -13.34 2.09
C SER A 20 5.67 -13.77 1.32
N PHE A 21 5.28 -13.02 0.28
CA PHE A 21 4.20 -13.38 -0.65
C PHE A 21 4.47 -14.72 -1.34
N GLU A 22 5.63 -14.85 -2.00
CA GLU A 22 6.02 -16.08 -2.71
C GLU A 22 6.10 -17.27 -1.76
N ASN A 23 6.72 -17.09 -0.59
CA ASN A 23 6.79 -18.14 0.43
C ASN A 23 5.40 -18.60 0.87
N ASN A 24 4.46 -17.67 1.10
CA ASN A 24 3.10 -18.00 1.50
C ASN A 24 2.36 -18.77 0.41
N VAL A 25 2.44 -18.31 -0.84
CA VAL A 25 1.79 -18.96 -1.99
C VAL A 25 2.35 -20.37 -2.21
N LEU A 26 3.68 -20.52 -2.26
CA LEU A 26 4.33 -21.82 -2.48
C LEU A 26 4.12 -22.77 -1.31
N SER A 27 4.09 -22.27 -0.07
CA SER A 27 3.79 -23.10 1.12
C SER A 27 2.39 -23.71 1.05
N VAL A 28 1.39 -22.93 0.60
CA VAL A 28 0.04 -23.44 0.40
C VAL A 28 0.00 -24.41 -0.78
N ALA A 29 0.63 -24.08 -1.91
CA ALA A 29 0.67 -24.94 -3.09
C ALA A 29 1.27 -26.32 -2.81
N LYS A 30 2.33 -26.38 -2.00
CA LYS A 30 3.00 -27.62 -1.58
C LYS A 30 2.10 -28.58 -0.81
N LEU A 31 1.08 -28.08 -0.09
CA LEU A 31 0.11 -28.95 0.59
C LEU A 31 -0.74 -29.77 -0.39
N TYR A 32 -0.81 -29.32 -1.65
CA TYR A 32 -1.64 -29.90 -2.70
C TYR A 32 -0.84 -30.44 -3.89
N GLY A 33 0.50 -30.33 -3.87
CA GLY A 33 1.35 -30.72 -5.00
C GLY A 33 1.19 -29.80 -6.22
N LEU A 34 0.86 -28.52 -6.02
CA LEU A 34 0.58 -27.51 -7.06
C LEU A 34 1.70 -26.46 -7.22
N GLU A 35 2.94 -26.79 -6.82
CA GLU A 35 4.05 -25.84 -6.84
C GLU A 35 4.36 -25.31 -8.24
N LYS A 36 4.12 -26.11 -9.28
CA LYS A 36 4.33 -25.73 -10.67
C LYS A 36 3.35 -24.64 -11.09
N GLU A 37 2.05 -24.87 -10.89
CA GLU A 37 0.98 -23.93 -11.22
C GLU A 37 1.11 -22.63 -10.43
N ALA A 38 1.52 -22.72 -9.17
CA ALA A 38 1.79 -21.55 -8.33
C ALA A 38 2.99 -20.75 -8.86
N SER A 39 4.06 -21.43 -9.28
CA SER A 39 5.26 -20.80 -9.83
C SER A 39 4.99 -20.10 -11.17
N GLU A 40 4.16 -20.68 -12.03
CA GLU A 40 3.69 -20.04 -13.28
C GLU A 40 2.95 -18.73 -12.97
N LYS A 41 2.00 -18.73 -12.01
CA LYS A 41 1.28 -17.51 -11.60
C LYS A 41 2.16 -16.45 -10.95
N ILE A 42 3.16 -16.87 -10.16
CA ILE A 42 4.14 -15.94 -9.59
C ILE A 42 4.98 -15.30 -10.70
N ALA A 43 5.36 -16.06 -11.73
CA ALA A 43 6.09 -15.53 -12.88
C ALA A 43 5.26 -14.50 -13.66
N ASP A 44 3.96 -14.76 -13.88
CA ASP A 44 3.05 -13.80 -14.50
C ASP A 44 2.99 -12.49 -13.70
N ILE A 45 2.84 -12.57 -12.37
CA ILE A 45 2.82 -11.40 -11.49
C ILE A 45 4.14 -10.61 -11.57
N LYS A 46 5.29 -11.29 -11.61
CA LYS A 46 6.59 -10.63 -11.77
C LYS A 46 6.69 -9.90 -13.11
N ASN A 47 6.14 -10.47 -14.17
CA ASN A 47 6.10 -9.82 -15.48
C ASN A 47 5.19 -8.57 -15.46
N GLU A 48 4.03 -8.63 -14.80
CA GLU A 48 3.16 -7.45 -14.61
C GLU A 48 3.83 -6.36 -13.77
N ILE A 49 4.62 -6.73 -12.76
CA ILE A 49 5.41 -5.77 -11.97
C ILE A 49 6.41 -5.03 -12.87
N GLU A 50 7.15 -5.75 -13.71
CA GLU A 50 8.13 -5.10 -14.62
C GLU A 50 7.43 -4.22 -15.67
N GLN A 51 6.29 -4.65 -16.21
CA GLN A 51 5.48 -3.81 -17.11
C GLN A 51 5.02 -2.54 -16.41
N ALA A 52 4.50 -2.64 -15.19
CA ALA A 52 4.07 -1.48 -14.41
C ALA A 52 5.24 -0.52 -14.11
N LYS A 53 6.40 -1.05 -13.70
CA LYS A 53 7.62 -0.25 -13.46
C LYS A 53 8.09 0.48 -14.71
N SER A 54 7.94 -0.11 -15.90
CA SER A 54 8.42 0.48 -17.16
C SER A 54 7.75 1.80 -17.53
N ILE A 55 6.59 2.10 -16.95
CA ILE A 55 5.81 3.33 -17.18
C ILE A 55 5.81 4.28 -15.99
N VAL A 56 6.57 3.98 -14.92
CA VAL A 56 6.67 4.86 -13.76
C VAL A 56 7.49 6.09 -14.13
N ASP A 57 6.97 7.26 -13.76
CA ASP A 57 7.65 8.54 -13.91
C ASP A 57 8.66 8.72 -12.76
N GLU A 58 9.94 8.80 -13.09
CA GLU A 58 11.05 8.88 -12.13
C GLU A 58 11.12 10.22 -11.38
N ASP A 59 10.44 11.27 -11.86
CA ASP A 59 10.48 12.60 -11.24
C ASP A 59 9.28 12.83 -10.31
N LYS A 60 8.18 12.10 -10.52
CA LYS A 60 6.94 12.25 -9.73
C LYS A 60 6.98 11.50 -8.42
N LYS A 61 6.34 12.09 -7.41
CA LYS A 61 6.30 11.56 -6.04
C LYS A 61 4.89 11.31 -5.57
N ALA A 62 4.73 10.24 -4.80
CA ALA A 62 3.46 9.80 -4.27
C ALA A 62 3.40 9.94 -2.74
N LEU A 63 2.20 10.24 -2.24
CA LEU A 63 1.83 10.09 -0.83
C LEU A 63 0.75 9.02 -0.72
N ILE A 64 0.93 8.07 0.20
CA ILE A 64 -0.09 7.07 0.52
C ILE A 64 -0.77 7.49 1.83
N VAL A 65 -2.09 7.54 1.82
CA VAL A 65 -2.90 7.86 3.01
C VAL A 65 -3.97 6.81 3.26
N LEU A 66 -4.30 6.62 4.53
CA LEU A 66 -5.49 5.90 4.97
C LEU A 66 -6.41 6.86 5.72
N THR A 67 -7.69 6.84 5.37
CA THR A 67 -8.74 7.57 6.10
C THR A 67 -9.51 6.62 7.01
N ASN A 68 -9.74 7.04 8.27
CA ASN A 68 -10.52 6.28 9.24
C ASN A 68 -11.19 7.23 10.24
N SER A 69 -12.52 7.18 10.32
CA SER A 69 -13.33 8.32 10.75
C SER A 69 -12.86 9.59 10.01
N ASN A 70 -12.68 10.71 10.71
CA ASN A 70 -12.12 11.95 10.16
C ASN A 70 -10.59 12.05 10.25
N LYS A 71 -9.88 10.95 10.57
CA LYS A 71 -8.41 10.95 10.70
C LYS A 71 -7.74 10.51 9.41
N ILE A 72 -6.59 11.11 9.13
CA ILE A 72 -5.71 10.76 8.02
C ILE A 72 -4.39 10.23 8.60
N SER A 73 -3.95 9.06 8.12
CA SER A 73 -2.64 8.48 8.43
C SER A 73 -1.82 8.33 7.16
N ALA A 74 -0.57 8.81 7.15
CA ALA A 74 0.38 8.62 6.07
C ALA A 74 1.16 7.30 6.21
N PHE A 75 1.49 6.72 5.06
CA PHE A 75 2.27 5.50 4.90
C PHE A 75 3.38 5.73 3.87
N GLY A 76 4.53 5.10 4.07
CA GLY A 76 5.69 5.20 3.19
C GLY A 76 6.30 3.83 2.87
N PRO A 77 7.56 3.80 2.43
CA PRO A 77 8.30 2.56 2.17
C PRO A 77 8.26 1.59 3.36
N GLN A 78 8.30 0.29 3.08
CA GLN A 78 8.29 -0.81 4.07
C GLN A 78 7.09 -0.79 5.03
N SER A 79 6.05 -0.05 4.70
CA SER A 79 4.80 -0.02 5.46
C SER A 79 3.79 -1.03 4.90
N ARG A 80 2.60 -1.13 5.52
CA ARG A 80 1.53 -2.03 5.06
C ARG A 80 1.13 -1.81 3.60
N PHE A 81 1.30 -0.60 3.08
CA PHE A 81 0.97 -0.23 1.70
C PHE A 81 2.23 0.06 0.87
N GLY A 82 3.40 -0.31 1.39
CA GLY A 82 4.72 0.03 0.85
C GLY A 82 4.97 -0.50 -0.57
N ILE A 83 4.22 -1.49 -1.05
CA ILE A 83 4.39 -2.08 -2.39
C ILE A 83 4.37 -1.04 -3.53
N ILE A 84 3.67 0.07 -3.36
CA ILE A 84 3.65 1.18 -4.33
C ILE A 84 5.06 1.77 -4.51
N HIS A 85 5.82 1.86 -3.43
CA HIS A 85 7.21 2.33 -3.42
C HIS A 85 8.19 1.17 -3.62
N ASP A 86 8.08 0.13 -2.79
CA ASP A 86 9.08 -0.94 -2.65
C ASP A 86 9.08 -1.93 -3.83
N VAL A 87 7.93 -2.12 -4.48
CA VAL A 87 7.76 -3.10 -5.57
C VAL A 87 7.55 -2.40 -6.91
N LEU A 88 6.65 -1.43 -6.96
CA LEU A 88 6.35 -0.69 -8.19
C LEU A 88 7.32 0.47 -8.46
N GLY A 89 8.12 0.88 -7.49
CA GLY A 89 9.18 1.88 -7.69
C GLY A 89 8.70 3.32 -7.79
N ILE A 90 7.46 3.64 -7.41
CA ILE A 90 6.98 5.02 -7.39
C ILE A 90 7.64 5.75 -6.21
N ASN A 91 8.30 6.88 -6.46
CA ASN A 91 9.00 7.62 -5.40
C ASN A 91 8.05 8.08 -4.28
N ALA A 92 8.51 8.07 -3.02
CA ALA A 92 7.75 8.64 -1.92
C ALA A 92 8.00 10.15 -1.79
N VAL A 93 6.98 10.91 -1.38
CA VAL A 93 7.19 12.31 -0.96
C VAL A 93 8.03 12.44 0.32
N ASP A 94 8.12 11.36 1.10
CA ASP A 94 8.88 11.30 2.34
C ASP A 94 9.30 9.85 2.64
N GLU A 95 10.57 9.54 2.33
CA GLU A 95 11.19 8.22 2.57
C GLU A 95 11.28 7.85 4.07
N ASN A 96 11.11 8.83 4.98
CA ASN A 96 11.29 8.66 6.42
C ASN A 96 9.97 8.63 7.20
N VAL A 97 8.82 8.45 6.52
CA VAL A 97 7.55 8.25 7.22
C VAL A 97 7.69 7.04 8.14
N LYS A 98 7.59 7.29 9.46
CA LYS A 98 7.82 6.26 10.47
C LYS A 98 6.95 5.03 10.21
N VAL A 99 7.61 3.90 10.00
CA VAL A 99 6.97 2.61 9.78
C VAL A 99 6.26 2.17 11.07
N GLY A 100 4.97 1.86 10.95
CA GLY A 100 4.15 1.37 12.05
C GLY A 100 2.80 0.87 11.54
N THR A 101 2.13 0.05 12.35
CA THR A 101 0.87 -0.64 11.98
C THR A 101 -0.25 0.32 11.57
N HIS A 102 -0.25 1.55 12.10
CA HIS A 102 -1.32 2.54 11.93
C HIS A 102 -0.92 3.78 11.11
N GLY A 103 0.31 3.80 10.57
CA GLY A 103 0.86 4.95 9.87
C GLY A 103 1.15 6.14 10.81
N LYS A 104 1.59 7.25 10.21
CA LYS A 104 1.81 8.53 10.89
C LYS A 104 0.56 9.38 10.78
N SER A 105 -0.04 9.77 11.89
CA SER A 105 -1.18 10.71 11.87
C SER A 105 -0.74 12.05 11.26
N ILE A 106 -1.52 12.55 10.29
CA ILE A 106 -1.25 13.81 9.57
C ILE A 106 -2.55 14.61 9.39
N ASN A 107 -2.41 15.84 8.90
CA ASN A 107 -3.49 16.74 8.50
C ASN A 107 -3.30 17.20 7.04
N SER A 108 -4.25 17.99 6.52
CA SER A 108 -4.19 18.50 5.15
C SER A 108 -3.05 19.49 4.91
N GLU A 109 -2.58 20.20 5.96
CA GLU A 109 -1.40 21.05 5.89
C GLU A 109 -0.15 20.24 5.55
N PHE A 110 0.04 19.06 6.15
CA PHE A 110 1.14 18.16 5.80
C PHE A 110 1.06 17.68 4.34
N ILE A 111 -0.15 17.37 3.86
CA ILE A 111 -0.36 16.95 2.46
C ILE A 111 0.06 18.09 1.51
N LEU A 112 -0.34 19.32 1.81
CA LEU A 112 0.03 20.50 1.02
C LEU A 112 1.53 20.81 1.11
N GLU A 113 2.13 20.70 2.30
CA GLU A 113 3.58 20.92 2.51
C GLU A 113 4.41 19.93 1.67
N LYS A 114 4.00 18.66 1.62
CA LYS A 114 4.67 17.63 0.82
C LYS A 114 4.34 17.70 -0.67
N ASN A 115 3.21 18.32 -1.02
CA ASN A 115 2.72 18.53 -2.38
C ASN A 115 2.93 17.32 -3.32
N PRO A 116 2.28 16.16 -3.08
CA PRO A 116 2.45 14.97 -3.90
C PRO A 116 1.92 15.18 -5.32
N ASP A 117 2.56 14.54 -6.31
CA ASP A 117 2.04 14.41 -7.67
C ASP A 117 0.93 13.35 -7.77
N TYR A 118 1.01 12.34 -6.89
CA TYR A 118 0.00 11.28 -6.76
C TYR A 118 -0.43 11.12 -5.30
N LEU A 119 -1.74 11.10 -5.05
CA LEU A 119 -2.30 10.80 -3.72
C LEU A 119 -3.05 9.46 -3.77
N PHE A 120 -2.43 8.41 -3.24
CA PHE A 120 -3.07 7.09 -3.11
C PHE A 120 -3.85 7.02 -1.80
N VAL A 121 -5.14 6.71 -1.89
CA VAL A 121 -6.06 6.77 -0.76
C VAL A 121 -6.69 5.41 -0.47
N VAL A 122 -6.49 4.92 0.76
CA VAL A 122 -7.16 3.72 1.29
C VAL A 122 -8.24 4.14 2.28
N ASP A 123 -9.51 4.08 1.90
CA ASP A 123 -10.60 4.48 2.79
C ASP A 123 -11.08 3.32 3.68
N ARG A 124 -10.57 3.25 4.92
CA ARG A 124 -10.97 2.23 5.90
C ARG A 124 -12.44 2.40 6.30
N ASN A 125 -13.02 3.59 6.17
CA ASN A 125 -14.42 3.84 6.52
C ASN A 125 -15.39 2.97 5.71
N ILE A 126 -15.05 2.68 4.45
CA ILE A 126 -15.84 1.78 3.59
C ILE A 126 -15.91 0.38 4.22
N ILE A 127 -14.78 -0.12 4.73
CA ILE A 127 -14.68 -1.47 5.29
C ILE A 127 -15.40 -1.58 6.64
N VAL A 128 -15.31 -0.57 7.50
CA VAL A 128 -15.92 -0.61 8.84
C VAL A 128 -17.34 -0.06 8.91
N GLY A 129 -17.90 0.38 7.77
CA GLY A 129 -19.27 0.88 7.71
C GLY A 129 -19.47 2.25 8.36
N ASN A 130 -18.41 3.05 8.49
CA ASN A 130 -18.53 4.43 8.97
C ASN A 130 -19.25 5.30 7.94
N LYS A 131 -19.77 6.46 8.36
CA LYS A 131 -20.47 7.39 7.46
C LYS A 131 -19.49 8.23 6.64
N GLU A 132 -18.38 8.64 7.25
CA GLU A 132 -17.36 9.50 6.66
C GLU A 132 -16.71 8.84 5.44
N ARG A 133 -16.32 9.64 4.45
CA ARG A 133 -15.71 9.17 3.21
C ARG A 133 -14.49 9.99 2.88
N ALA A 134 -13.46 9.34 2.34
CA ALA A 134 -12.21 10.01 2.00
C ALA A 134 -12.42 11.22 1.07
N GLN A 135 -13.37 11.12 0.13
CA GLN A 135 -13.73 12.22 -0.78
C GLN A 135 -14.10 13.48 0.00
N GLY A 136 -14.97 13.39 1.02
CA GLY A 136 -15.36 14.55 1.82
C GLY A 136 -14.29 15.02 2.81
N ILE A 137 -13.41 14.12 3.27
CA ILE A 137 -12.29 14.46 4.16
C ILE A 137 -11.21 15.24 3.40
N LEU A 138 -10.93 14.84 2.16
CA LEU A 138 -9.89 15.40 1.30
C LEU A 138 -10.39 16.59 0.45
N ASP A 139 -11.70 16.80 0.35
CA ASP A 139 -12.30 17.99 -0.29
C ASP A 139 -12.17 19.21 0.62
N ASN A 140 -10.97 19.82 0.62
CA ASN A 140 -10.68 21.02 1.37
C ASN A 140 -9.65 21.90 0.63
N ALA A 141 -9.65 23.20 0.94
CA ALA A 141 -8.85 24.23 0.25
C ALA A 141 -7.32 24.04 0.31
N LEU A 142 -6.82 23.13 1.16
CA LEU A 142 -5.40 22.80 1.23
C LEU A 142 -5.06 21.69 0.24
N VAL A 143 -5.81 20.59 0.24
CA VAL A 143 -5.58 19.46 -0.67
C VAL A 143 -5.83 19.87 -2.12
N THR A 144 -6.82 20.73 -2.39
CA THR A 144 -7.11 21.21 -3.76
C THR A 144 -5.99 22.06 -4.38
N LYS A 145 -4.97 22.44 -3.61
CA LYS A 145 -3.78 23.16 -4.08
C LYS A 145 -2.60 22.25 -4.41
N THR A 146 -2.75 20.93 -4.20
CA THR A 146 -1.67 19.97 -4.48
C THR A 146 -1.62 19.60 -5.95
N ASN A 147 -0.44 19.20 -6.44
CA ASN A 147 -0.28 18.69 -7.80
C ASN A 147 -1.26 17.53 -8.08
N ALA A 148 -1.39 16.59 -7.14
CA ALA A 148 -2.31 15.46 -7.24
C ALA A 148 -3.79 15.85 -7.42
N ALA A 149 -4.22 17.02 -6.96
CA ALA A 149 -5.60 17.49 -7.11
C ALA A 149 -5.82 18.33 -8.38
N THR A 150 -4.77 18.89 -8.97
CA THR A 150 -4.87 19.80 -10.12
C THR A 150 -4.59 19.14 -11.48
N ASN A 151 -3.98 17.95 -11.48
CA ASN A 151 -3.56 17.22 -12.68
C ASN A 151 -4.66 16.34 -13.29
#